data_AF-A0AAV2HG52-F1
#
_entry.id   AF-A0AAV2HG52-F1
#
_cell.length_a   1.000
_cell.length_b   1.000
_cell.length_c   1.000
_cell.angle_alpha   90.00
_cell.angle_beta   90.00
_cell.angle_gamma   90.00
#
_symmetry.space_group_name_H-M   'P 1'
#
loop_
_entity.id
_entity.type
_entity.pdbx_description
1 polymer ?
#
loop_
_entity_poly.entity_id
_entity_poly.type
_entity_poly.pdbx_seq_one_letter_code
_entity_poly.pdbx_strand_id
1 'polypeptide(L)' 'LNIRAYSTHEVDRRGIRRVLEEALTSLDPRGERPIHLSFDVDSMDPTLIPCTGTPVPGGLTLREAFYIAEEIAKT' A
#
# COMPACT_ATOMS: atom_id res chain seq x y z
N LEU A 1 18.00 -2.63 10.14
CA LEU A 1 16.78 -3.41 10.46
C LEU A 1 16.31 -4.31 9.32
N ASN A 2 16.74 -4.10 8.07
CA ASN A 2 16.35 -4.94 6.92
C ASN A 2 14.83 -5.07 6.74
N ILE A 3 14.10 -3.98 7.00
CA ILE A 3 12.66 -3.88 6.78
C ILE A 3 12.44 -3.54 5.31
N ARG A 4 11.57 -4.29 4.64
CA ARG A 4 11.11 -3.98 3.28
C ARG A 4 10.25 -2.72 3.34
N ALA A 5 10.57 -1.72 2.54
CA ALA A 5 9.80 -0.49 2.41
C ALA A 5 9.63 -0.20 0.93
N TYR A 6 8.40 0.19 0.55
CA TYR A 6 8.06 0.56 -0.82
C TYR A 6 7.54 1.98 -0.81
N SER A 7 8.23 2.87 -1.51
CA SER A 7 7.88 4.30 -1.62
C SER A 7 6.86 4.56 -2.73
N THR A 8 6.25 5.74 -2.73
CA THR A 8 5.40 6.21 -3.84
C THR A 8 6.17 6.24 -5.16
N HIS A 9 7.47 6.56 -5.14
CA HIS A 9 8.34 6.46 -6.33
C HIS A 9 8.36 5.06 -6.94
N GLU A 10 8.35 4.02 -6.12
CA GLU A 10 8.32 2.64 -6.59
C GLU A 10 6.96 2.24 -7.16
N VAL A 11 5.88 2.78 -6.58
CA VAL A 11 4.52 2.65 -7.09
C VAL A 11 4.41 3.34 -8.45
N ASP A 12 4.92 4.56 -8.60
CA ASP A 12 4.95 5.28 -9.87
C ASP A 12 5.71 4.52 -10.96
N ARG A 13 6.86 3.95 -10.60
CA ARG A 13 7.76 3.30 -11.57
C ARG A 13 7.24 1.93 -12.01
N ARG A 14 6.59 1.17 -11.12
CA ARG A 14 6.27 -0.26 -11.34
C ARG A 14 4.78 -0.57 -11.32
N GLY A 15 3.96 0.37 -10.88
CA GLY A 15 2.54 0.21 -10.62
C GLY A 15 2.25 -0.49 -9.28
N ILE A 16 1.12 -0.12 -8.67
CA ILE A 16 0.72 -0.63 -7.34
C ILE A 16 0.62 -2.15 -7.28
N ARG A 17 0.14 -2.79 -8.36
CA ARG A 17 0.01 -4.25 -8.45
C ARG A 17 1.34 -4.93 -8.17
N ARG A 18 2.39 -4.50 -8.86
CA ARG A 18 3.70 -5.17 -8.76
C ARG A 18 4.31 -4.97 -7.38
N VAL A 19 4.17 -3.77 -6.82
CA VAL A 19 4.63 -3.44 -5.47
C VAL A 19 3.94 -4.33 -4.43
N LEU A 20 2.61 -4.47 -4.51
CA LEU A 20 1.85 -5.27 -3.57
C LEU A 20 2.16 -6.77 -3.69
N GLU A 21 2.27 -7.31 -4.90
CA GLU A 21 2.70 -8.69 -5.14
C GLU A 21 4.05 -8.99 -4.48
N GLU A 22 5.03 -8.09 -4.64
CA GLU A 22 6.35 -8.23 -4.04
C GLU A 22 6.31 -8.09 -2.51
N ALA A 23 5.48 -7.18 -1.99
CA ALA A 23 5.27 -7.01 -0.56
C ALA A 23 4.70 -8.29 0.08
N LEU A 24 3.60 -8.82 -0.46
CA LEU A 24 2.94 -10.02 0.04
C LEU A 24 3.83 -11.25 -0.07
N THR A 25 4.49 -11.45 -1.22
CA THR A 25 5.43 -12.55 -1.42
C THR A 25 6.59 -12.48 -0.41
N SER A 26 7.04 -11.27 -0.05
CA SER A 26 8.14 -11.11 0.94
C SER A 26 7.70 -11.40 2.38
N LEU A 27 6.43 -11.16 2.71
CA LEU A 27 5.86 -11.40 4.04
C LEU A 27 5.46 -12.86 4.25
N ASP A 28 4.79 -13.43 3.24
CA ASP A 28 4.27 -14.79 3.28
C ASP A 28 4.37 -15.47 1.90
N PRO A 29 5.53 -16.05 1.57
CA PRO A 29 5.73 -16.75 0.29
C PRO A 29 4.82 -17.96 0.07
N ARG A 30 4.18 -18.48 1.13
CA ARG A 30 3.35 -19.70 1.08
C ARG A 30 1.85 -19.41 1.17
N GLY A 31 1.44 -18.21 1.58
CA GLY A 31 0.03 -17.85 1.76
C GLY A 31 -0.64 -18.61 2.91
N GLU A 32 0.09 -18.90 3.98
CA GLU A 32 -0.39 -19.69 5.13
C GLU A 32 -0.54 -18.82 6.41
N ARG A 33 -0.20 -17.54 6.35
CA ARG A 33 -0.13 -16.65 7.52
C ARG A 33 -1.27 -15.63 7.50
N PRO A 34 -1.91 -15.36 8.65
CA PRO A 34 -2.85 -14.26 8.73
C PRO A 34 -2.12 -12.93 8.52
N ILE A 35 -2.69 -12.06 7.69
CA ILE A 35 -2.15 -10.74 7.39
C ILE A 35 -2.91 -9.67 8.18
N HIS A 36 -2.16 -8.81 8.86
CA HIS A 36 -2.71 -7.62 9.50
C HIS A 36 -2.43 -6.38 8.63
N LEU A 37 -3.49 -5.73 8.15
CA LEU A 37 -3.40 -4.46 7.44
C LEU A 37 -3.61 -3.31 8.42
N SER A 38 -2.53 -2.57 8.71
CA SER A 38 -2.61 -1.24 9.32
C SER A 38 -2.61 -0.22 8.19
N PHE A 39 -3.73 0.47 8.00
CA PHE A 39 -3.90 1.44 6.92
C PHE A 39 -4.03 2.84 7.51
N ASP A 40 -3.01 3.68 7.30
CA ASP A 40 -3.10 5.10 7.60
C ASP A 40 -3.71 5.85 6.41
N VAL A 41 -4.72 6.67 6.69
CA VAL A 41 -5.46 7.41 5.66
C VAL A 41 -4.61 8.51 5.01
N ASP A 42 -3.54 8.95 5.68
CA ASP A 42 -2.61 9.94 5.14
C ASP A 42 -1.65 9.40 4.07
N SER A 43 -1.65 8.08 3.87
CA SER A 43 -0.95 7.45 2.73
C SER A 43 -1.58 7.78 1.38
N MET A 44 -2.84 8.22 1.38
CA MET A 44 -3.56 8.67 0.20
C MET A 44 -3.27 10.13 -0.12
N ASP A 45 -3.41 10.51 -1.39
CA ASP A 45 -3.17 11.89 -1.79
C ASP A 45 -4.11 12.87 -1.05
N PRO A 46 -3.60 14.01 -0.52
CA PRO A 46 -4.41 14.97 0.23
C PRO A 46 -5.58 15.58 -0.55
N THR A 47 -5.56 15.52 -1.88
CA THR A 47 -6.71 15.93 -2.71
C THR A 47 -7.92 15.02 -2.51
N LEU A 48 -7.71 13.78 -2.05
CA LEU A 48 -8.74 12.80 -1.72
C LEU A 48 -9.08 12.81 -0.22
N ILE A 49 -8.06 12.90 0.64
CA ILE A 49 -8.20 12.89 2.10
C ILE A 49 -7.66 14.21 2.69
N PRO A 50 -8.48 15.28 2.71
CA PRO A 50 -8.03 16.59 3.21
C PRO A 50 -7.96 16.67 4.74
N CYS A 51 -8.60 15.75 5.45
CA CYS A 51 -8.80 15.81 6.91
C CYS A 51 -7.88 14.84 7.66
N THR A 52 -6.57 14.95 7.47
CA THR A 52 -5.55 14.23 8.25
C THR A 52 -4.61 15.21 8.94
N GLY A 53 -3.99 14.80 10.06
CA GLY A 53 -3.07 15.63 10.83
C GLY A 53 -1.74 15.91 10.12
N THR A 54 -1.37 15.15 9.09
CA THR A 54 -0.08 15.28 8.41
C THR A 54 -0.19 14.98 6.90
N PRO A 55 -0.83 15.88 6.11
CA PRO A 55 -0.98 15.64 4.67
C PRO A 55 0.36 15.75 3.93
N VAL A 56 0.67 14.76 3.09
CA VAL A 56 1.88 14.73 2.24
C VAL A 56 1.47 14.55 0.77
N PRO A 57 1.84 15.47 -0.16
CA PRO A 57 1.47 15.35 -1.57
C PRO A 57 2.08 14.15 -2.29
N GLY A 58 1.39 13.64 -3.33
CA GLY A 58 1.87 12.54 -4.17
C GLY A 58 1.62 11.17 -3.53
N GLY A 59 0.54 11.06 -2.77
CA GLY A 59 0.10 9.82 -2.13
C GLY A 59 -0.66 8.91 -3.09
N LEU A 60 -1.20 7.82 -2.54
CA LEU A 60 -1.98 6.85 -3.31
C LEU A 60 -3.24 7.50 -3.90
N THR A 61 -3.56 7.12 -5.13
CA THR A 61 -4.86 7.42 -5.73
C THR A 61 -5.95 6.54 -5.11
N LEU A 62 -7.22 6.94 -5.26
CA LEU A 62 -8.37 6.18 -4.77
C LEU A 62 -8.39 4.74 -5.33
N ARG A 63 -8.04 4.57 -6.61
CA ARG A 63 -8.01 3.26 -7.26
C ARG A 63 -6.91 2.36 -6.72
N GLU A 64 -5.74 2.93 -6.38
CA GLU A 64 -4.64 2.16 -5.81
C GLU A 64 -4.94 1.74 -4.37
N ALA A 65 -5.53 2.62 -3.57
CA ALA A 65 -5.98 2.29 -2.22
C ALA A 65 -7.02 1.16 -2.24
N PHE A 66 -8.03 1.23 -3.13
CA PHE A 66 -8.99 0.13 -3.28
C PHE A 66 -8.34 -1.15 -3.78
N TYR A 67 -7.43 -1.07 -4.75
CA TYR A 67 -6.69 -2.24 -5.23
C TYR A 67 -5.95 -2.95 -4.09
N ILE A 68 -5.31 -2.19 -3.18
CA ILE A 68 -4.67 -2.78 -1.99
C ILE A 68 -5.71 -3.51 -1.14
N ALA A 69 -6.82 -2.88 -0.80
CA ALA A 69 -7.87 -3.49 0.02
C ALA A 69 -8.46 -4.76 -0.63
N GLU A 70 -8.72 -4.71 -1.94
CA GLU A 70 -9.26 -5.83 -2.72
C GLU A 70 -8.31 -7.02 -2.77
N GLU A 71 -7.01 -6.81 -2.92
CA GLU A 71 -6.02 -7.89 -2.93
C GLU A 71 -5.77 -8.46 -1.54
N ILE A 72 -5.71 -7.62 -0.50
CA ILE A 72 -5.59 -8.09 0.88
C ILE A 72 -6.82 -8.90 1.30
N ALA A 73 -8.02 -8.57 0.83
CA ALA A 73 -9.22 -9.35 1.11
C ALA A 73 -9.18 -10.79 0.50
N LYS A 74 -8.25 -11.07 -0.42
CA LYS A 74 -8.08 -12.38 -1.06
C LYS A 74 -7.04 -13.27 -0.35
N THR A 75 -6.28 -12.73 0.60
CA THR A 75 -5.26 -13.46 1.36
C THR A 75 -5.88 -14.16 2.56
#